data_AF-A0A1M5WFM2-F1
#
_entry.id   AF-A0A1M5WFM2-F1
#
_cell.length_a   1.000
_cell.length_b   1.000
_cell.length_c   1.000
_cell.angle_alpha   90.00
_cell.angle_beta   90.00
_cell.angle_gamma   90.00
#
_symmetry.space_group_name_H-M   'P 1'
#
loop_
_entity.id
_entity.type
_entity.pdbx_description
1 polymer ?
#
loop_
_entity_poly.entity_id
_entity_poly.type
_entity_poly.pdbx_seq_one_letter_code
_entity_poly.pdbx_strand_id
1 'polypeptide(L)' 'MENIFITIEEKRTYLNNLIALDPSNLISLEIIKASQELDLLICQYHLSIATYDKTKKLFP' A
#
# COMPACT_ATOMS: atom_id res chain seq x y z
N MET A 1 0.18 -6.72 13.35
CA MET A 1 0.63 -6.69 11.94
C MET A 1 -0.54 -6.92 10.97
N GLU A 2 -1.64 -7.56 11.37
CA GLU A 2 -2.88 -7.70 10.55
C GLU A 2 -3.47 -6.37 10.04
N ASN A 3 -3.33 -5.29 10.81
CA ASN A 3 -4.02 -4.03 10.50
C ASN A 3 -3.51 -3.35 9.20
N ILE A 4 -2.19 -3.38 8.94
CA ILE A 4 -1.62 -2.71 7.76
C ILE A 4 -1.97 -3.44 6.45
N PHE A 5 -2.12 -4.76 6.50
CA PHE A 5 -2.53 -5.54 5.33
C PHE A 5 -3.97 -5.21 4.94
N ILE A 6 -4.88 -5.14 5.92
CA ILE A 6 -6.28 -4.72 5.69
C ILE A 6 -6.31 -3.32 5.06
N THR A 7 -5.55 -2.37 5.61
CA THR A 7 -5.47 -1.00 5.05
C THR A 7 -4.94 -0.97 3.60
N ILE A 8 -3.95 -1.81 3.28
CA ILE A 8 -3.42 -1.92 1.90
C ILE A 8 -4.51 -2.43 0.95
N GLU A 9 -5.28 -3.45 1.33
CA GLU A 9 -6.36 -3.97 0.49
C GLU A 9 -7.52 -2.98 0.31
N GLU A 10 -7.87 -2.24 1.35
CA GLU A 10 -8.86 -1.15 1.27
C GLU A 10 -8.42 -0.06 0.29
N LYS A 11 -7.15 0.38 0.38
CA LYS A 11 -6.58 1.40 -0.50
C LYS A 11 -6.44 0.91 -1.95
N ARG A 12 -6.08 -0.37 -2.15
CA ARG A 12 -6.09 -1.00 -3.47
C ARG A 12 -7.49 -1.03 -4.07
N THR A 13 -8.49 -1.41 -3.28
CA THR A 13 -9.89 -1.44 -3.73
C THR A 13 -10.37 -0.05 -4.13
N TYR A 14 -10.05 0.98 -3.34
CA TYR A 14 -10.35 2.37 -3.67
C TYR A 14 -9.70 2.81 -4.99
N LEU A 15 -8.39 2.55 -5.17
CA LEU A 15 -7.70 2.87 -6.42
C LEU A 15 -8.32 2.15 -7.64
N ASN A 16 -8.64 0.87 -7.50
CA ASN A 16 -9.29 0.10 -8.56
C ASN A 16 -10.67 0.67 -8.92
N ASN A 17 -11.44 1.13 -7.93
CA ASN A 17 -12.72 1.78 -8.17
C ASN A 17 -12.55 3.10 -8.92
N LEU A 18 -11.54 3.92 -8.58
CA LEU A 18 -11.23 5.14 -9.33
C LEU A 18 -10.89 4.86 -10.80
N ILE A 19 -10.06 3.85 -11.04
CA ILE A 19 -9.68 3.43 -12.40
C ILE A 19 -10.91 2.89 -13.16
N ALA A 20 -11.79 2.14 -12.48
CA ALA A 20 -12.99 1.60 -13.10
C ALA A 20 -14.01 2.67 -13.52
N LEU A 21 -14.03 3.83 -12.83
CA LEU A 21 -14.90 4.96 -13.18
C LEU A 21 -14.48 5.65 -14.48
N ASP A 22 -13.17 5.79 -14.71
CA ASP A 22 -12.63 6.34 -15.96
C ASP A 22 -11.29 5.66 -16.33
N PRO A 23 -11.34 4.49 -16.98
CA PRO A 23 -10.13 3.72 -17.32
C PRO A 23 -9.21 4.45 -18.32
N SER A 24 -9.72 5.48 -19.00
CA SER A 24 -8.96 6.25 -19.98
C SER A 24 -8.12 7.37 -19.34
N ASN A 25 -8.42 7.74 -18.09
CA ASN A 25 -7.83 8.89 -17.42
C ASN A 25 -6.98 8.48 -16.20
N LEU A 26 -5.96 7.66 -16.43
CA LEU A 26 -5.06 7.16 -15.38
C LEU A 26 -4.14 8.23 -14.77
N ILE A 27 -4.08 9.42 -15.37
CA ILE A 27 -3.25 10.55 -14.94
C ILE A 27 -4.03 11.58 -14.13
N SER A 28 -5.29 11.28 -13.78
CA SER A 28 -6.05 12.16 -12.90
C SER A 28 -5.31 12.35 -11.58
N LEU A 29 -5.39 13.56 -11.01
CA LEU A 29 -4.73 13.88 -9.75
C LEU A 29 -5.16 12.94 -8.62
N GLU A 30 -6.40 12.48 -8.66
CA GLU A 30 -6.96 11.54 -7.67
C GLU A 30 -6.32 10.15 -7.78
N ILE A 31 -6.20 9.59 -9.00
CA ILE A 31 -5.53 8.30 -9.23
C ILE A 31 -4.05 8.38 -8.86
N ILE A 32 -3.37 9.48 -9.22
CA ILE A 32 -1.96 9.68 -8.86
C ILE A 32 -1.79 9.69 -7.33
N LYS A 33 -2.61 10.46 -6.61
CA LYS A 33 -2.56 10.52 -5.14
C LYS A 33 -2.86 9.17 -4.50
N ALA A 34 -3.92 8.50 -4.93
CA ALA A 34 -4.30 7.19 -4.41
C ALA A 34 -3.19 6.14 -4.65
N SER A 35 -2.51 6.21 -5.79
CA SER A 35 -1.37 5.33 -6.11
C SER A 35 -0.18 5.61 -5.19
N GLN A 36 0.18 6.89 -5.00
CA GLN A 36 1.27 7.29 -4.11
C GLN A 36 1.03 6.90 -2.64
N GLU A 37 -0.21 7.04 -2.16
CA GLU A 37 -0.60 6.60 -0.82
C GLU A 37 -0.44 5.08 -0.65
N LEU A 38 -0.87 4.31 -1.66
CA LEU A 38 -0.75 2.86 -1.65
C LEU A 38 0.72 2.41 -1.68
N ASP A 39 1.55 3.05 -2.51
CA ASP A 39 3.00 2.78 -2.58
C ASP A 39 3.68 3.03 -1.23
N LEU A 40 3.31 4.13 -0.55
CA LEU A 40 3.86 4.45 0.77
C LEU A 40 3.51 3.37 1.80
N LEU A 41 2.26 2.90 1.82
CA LEU A 41 1.82 1.85 2.73
C LEU A 41 2.55 0.52 2.47
N ILE A 42 2.73 0.16 1.20
CA ILE A 42 3.49 -1.05 0.81
C ILE A 42 4.95 -0.92 1.26
N CYS A 43 5.57 0.26 1.08
CA CYS A 43 6.93 0.53 1.57
C CYS A 43 7.02 0.37 3.10
N GLN A 44 6.07 0.93 3.84
CA GLN A 44 6.01 0.80 5.30
C GLN A 44 5.86 -0.66 5.74
N TYR A 45 5.01 -1.43 5.05
CA TYR A 45 4.85 -2.85 5.32
C TYR A 45 6.15 -3.64 5.11
N HIS A 46 6.84 -3.44 3.99
CA HIS A 46 8.12 -4.08 3.72
C HIS A 46 9.19 -3.70 4.75
N LEU A 47 9.25 -2.43 5.17
CA LEU A 47 10.16 -1.98 6.22
C LEU A 47 9.83 -2.66 7.57
N SER A 48 8.55 -2.83 7.88
CA SER A 48 8.12 -3.50 9.12
C SER A 48 8.55 -4.97 9.15
N ILE A 49 8.43 -5.69 8.02
CA ILE A 49 8.88 -7.08 7.88
C ILE A 49 10.41 -7.16 7.97
N ALA A 50 11.13 -6.33 7.19
CA ALA A 50 12.58 -6.35 7.18
C ALA A 50 13.18 -6.02 8.56
N THR A 51 12.51 -5.17 9.34
CA THR A 51 12.90 -4.85 10.71
C THR A 51 12.63 -6.02 11.65
N TYR A 52 11.45 -6.65 11.55
CA TYR A 52 11.09 -7.84 12.32
C TYR A 52 12.07 -9.01 12.11
N ASP A 53 12.44 -9.27 10.86
CA ASP A 53 13.40 -10.35 10.54
C ASP A 53 14.80 -10.08 11.11
N LYS A 54 15.23 -8.81 11.13
CA LYS A 54 16.51 -8.42 11.71
C LYS A 54 16.51 -8.58 13.24
N THR A 55 15.46 -8.16 13.92
CA THR A 55 15.39 -8.27 15.39
C THR A 55 15.32 -9.72 15.85
N LYS A 56 14.59 -10.58 15.13
CA LYS A 56 14.50 -12.02 15.43
C LYS A 56 15.82 -12.77 15.23
N LYS A 57 16.68 -12.32 14.30
CA LYS A 57 18.04 -12.88 14.12
C LYS A 57 19.04 -12.43 15.20
N LEU A 58 18.82 -11.26 15.80
CA LEU A 58 19.68 -10.71 16.86
C LEU A 58 19.32 -11.26 18.25
N PHE A 59 18.09 -11.70 18.45
CA PHE A 59 17.59 -12.29 19.70
C PHE A 59 16.76 -13.56 19.39
N PRO A 60 17.40 -14.71 19.12
CA PRO A 60 16.71 -15.98 18.87
C PRO A 60 15.97 -16.53 20.08
#